data_AF-A0A1G0M1H7-F1
#
_entry.id   AF-A0A1G0M1H7-F1
#
_cell.length_a   1.000
_cell.length_b   1.000
_cell.length_c   1.000
_cell.angle_alpha   90.00
_cell.angle_beta   90.00
_cell.angle_gamma   90.00
#
_symmetry.space_group_name_H-M   'P 1'
#
loop_
_entity.id
_entity.type
_entity.pdbx_description
1 polymer ?
#
loop_
_entity_poly.entity_id
_entity_poly.type
_entity_poly.pdbx_seq_one_letter_code
_entity_poly.pdbx_strand_id
1 'polypeptide(L)'
;MKKPEIIINVLLFLGFSAPPLLAEYMTASPWDVPGKGFDVLCYEPFDYAYLFLALTIFMVANIRIAQKQERPMVQAAMLGVFITFVWFVTCLIVVGGMHLELGGKL
;
A
#
# COMPACT_ATOMS: atom_id res chain seq x y z
N MET A 1 -20.80 -0.30 -7.35
CA MET A 1 -19.72 0.65 -7.72
C MET A 1 -19.88 0.95 -9.19
N LYS A 2 -19.80 2.23 -9.58
CA LYS A 2 -19.77 2.62 -10.99
C LYS A 2 -18.40 2.23 -11.56
N LYS A 3 -18.35 1.82 -12.84
CA LYS A 3 -17.10 1.44 -13.54
C LYS A 3 -15.90 2.40 -13.33
N PRO A 4 -16.04 3.74 -13.36
CA PRO A 4 -14.89 4.63 -13.15
C PRO A 4 -14.27 4.54 -11.74
N GLU A 5 -15.02 4.15 -10.73
CA GLU A 5 -14.54 4.11 -9.33
C GLU A 5 -13.69 2.87 -9.09
N ILE A 6 -14.04 1.75 -9.74
CA ILE A 6 -13.21 0.54 -9.75
C ILE A 6 -11.85 0.87 -10.36
N ILE A 7 -11.83 1.61 -11.48
CA ILE A 7 -10.59 2.02 -12.15
C ILE A 7 -9.75 2.90 -11.22
N ILE A 8 -10.34 3.89 -10.55
CA ILE A 8 -9.62 4.75 -9.60
C ILE A 8 -9.04 3.92 -8.46
N ASN A 9 -9.81 3.00 -7.88
CA ASN A 9 -9.32 2.14 -6.81
C ASN A 9 -8.17 1.24 -7.27
N VAL A 10 -8.24 0.68 -8.47
CA VAL A 10 -7.16 -0.11 -9.06
C VAL A 10 -5.91 0.75 -9.29
N LEU A 11 -6.06 1.97 -9.81
CA LEU A 11 -4.93 2.88 -10.04
C LEU A 11 -4.28 3.32 -8.72
N LEU A 12 -5.07 3.64 -7.70
CA LEU A 12 -4.57 3.93 -6.36
C LEU A 12 -3.85 2.70 -5.80
N PHE A 13 -4.46 1.53 -5.93
CA PHE A 13 -3.90 0.26 -5.44
C PHE A 13 -2.50 0.04 -6.01
N LEU A 14 -2.38 0.08 -7.35
CA LEU A 14 -1.12 -0.10 -8.07
C LEU A 14 -0.10 0.98 -7.72
N GLY A 15 -0.54 2.24 -7.64
CA GLY A 15 0.32 3.38 -7.33
C GLY A 15 0.92 3.32 -5.93
N PHE A 16 0.14 2.88 -4.94
CA PHE A 16 0.62 2.76 -3.55
C PHE A 16 1.32 1.43 -3.25
N SER A 17 1.10 0.38 -4.05
CA SER A 17 1.91 -0.84 -3.97
C SER A 17 3.25 -0.71 -4.68
N ALA A 18 3.40 0.18 -5.67
CA ALA A 18 4.62 0.28 -6.45
C ALA A 18 5.87 0.67 -5.63
N PRO A 19 5.85 1.65 -4.71
CA PRO A 19 7.02 1.98 -3.90
C PRO A 19 7.55 0.86 -3.01
N PRO A 20 6.72 0.14 -2.21
CA PRO A 20 7.23 -0.98 -1.41
C PRO A 20 7.76 -2.13 -2.27
N LEU A 21 7.13 -2.41 -3.43
CA LEU A 21 7.64 -3.42 -4.37
C LEU A 21 8.96 -3.02 -5.02
N LEU A 22 9.09 -1.74 -5.41
CA LEU A 22 10.32 -1.20 -5.97
C LEU A 22 11.45 -1.21 -4.93
N ALA A 23 11.13 -0.86 -3.69
CA ALA A 23 12.08 -0.93 -2.58
C ALA A 23 12.59 -2.36 -2.40
N GLU A 24 11.71 -3.35 -2.28
CA GLU A 24 12.11 -4.77 -2.17
C GLU A 24 12.92 -5.27 -3.39
N TYR A 25 12.59 -4.80 -4.58
CA TYR A 25 13.37 -5.11 -5.78
C TYR A 25 14.78 -4.48 -5.76
N MET A 26 14.93 -3.29 -5.17
CA MET A 26 16.22 -2.59 -5.08
C MET A 26 17.16 -3.21 -4.03
N THR A 27 16.64 -3.93 -3.03
CA THR A 27 17.44 -4.73 -2.08
C THR A 27 18.03 -5.99 -2.70
N ALA A 28 17.46 -6.51 -3.80
CA ALA A 28 17.97 -7.70 -4.51
C ALA A 28 19.35 -7.52 -5.19
N SER A 29 20.04 -6.40 -4.98
CA SER A 29 21.37 -6.17 -5.56
C SER A 29 22.42 -7.07 -4.87
N PRO A 30 23.43 -7.63 -5.58
CA PRO A 30 24.42 -8.55 -5.00
C PRO A 30 25.28 -7.99 -3.86
N TRP A 31 25.16 -6.69 -3.59
CA TRP A 31 25.94 -5.95 -2.61
C TRP A 31 24.99 -5.41 -1.54
N ASP A 32 25.10 -5.92 -0.31
CA ASP A 32 24.45 -5.32 0.86
C ASP A 32 25.05 -3.93 1.09
N VAL A 33 24.31 -2.91 0.65
CA VAL A 33 24.65 -1.52 0.92
C VAL A 33 23.65 -1.01 1.95
N PRO A 34 24.08 -0.59 3.15
CA PRO A 34 23.21 0.01 4.15
C PRO A 34 22.41 1.18 3.55
N GLY A 35 21.10 1.23 3.81
CA GLY A 35 20.22 2.27 3.26
C GLY A 35 19.70 1.96 1.85
N LYS A 36 19.48 0.70 1.50
CA LYS A 36 18.76 0.27 0.29
C LYS A 36 17.50 -0.53 0.64
N GLY A 37 16.57 -0.56 -0.31
CA GLY A 37 15.30 -1.28 -0.26
C GLY A 37 14.33 -0.88 0.85
N PHE A 38 13.65 -1.84 1.47
CA PHE A 38 12.50 -1.56 2.35
C PHE A 38 12.87 -0.68 3.56
N ASP A 39 14.10 -0.79 4.05
CA ASP A 39 14.66 0.06 5.10
C ASP A 39 14.68 1.55 4.73
N VAL A 40 14.71 1.92 3.45
CA VAL A 40 14.64 3.33 3.01
C VAL A 40 13.24 3.90 3.21
N LEU A 41 12.21 3.06 3.05
CA LEU A 41 10.83 3.45 3.33
C LEU A 41 10.54 3.46 4.84
N CYS A 42 11.32 2.70 5.60
CA CYS A 42 11.26 2.59 7.05
C CYS A 42 12.42 3.31 7.75
N TYR A 43 12.99 4.36 7.14
CA TYR A 43 14.17 5.02 7.70
C TYR A 43 13.82 5.82 8.97
N GLU A 44 14.58 5.58 10.05
CA GLU A 44 14.44 6.33 11.30
C GLU A 44 14.55 7.84 11.05
N PRO A 45 13.67 8.66 11.64
CA PRO A 45 12.76 8.37 12.75
C PRO A 45 11.32 8.04 12.32
N PHE A 46 11.10 7.70 11.05
CA PHE A 46 9.77 7.63 10.43
C PHE A 46 9.47 6.24 9.87
N ASP A 47 9.75 5.19 10.65
CA ASP A 47 9.71 3.76 10.28
C ASP A 47 8.42 3.27 9.60
N TYR A 48 7.36 4.07 9.60
CA TYR A 48 6.09 3.74 8.97
C TYR A 48 5.43 4.95 8.30
N ALA A 49 6.11 6.08 8.11
CA ALA A 49 5.47 7.29 7.60
C ALA A 49 4.90 7.09 6.19
N TYR A 50 5.61 6.36 5.33
CA TYR A 50 5.08 6.00 4.02
C TYR A 50 3.83 5.12 4.15
N LEU A 51 3.87 4.10 5.02
CA LEU A 51 2.76 3.19 5.26
C LEU A 51 1.53 3.94 5.80
N PHE A 52 1.72 4.79 6.80
CA PHE A 52 0.67 5.61 7.39
C PHE A 52 0.11 6.63 6.40
N LEU A 53 0.96 7.24 5.58
CA LEU A 53 0.52 8.16 4.53
C LEU A 53 -0.31 7.43 3.47
N ALA A 54 0.17 6.28 2.99
CA ALA A 54 -0.55 5.45 2.04
C ALA A 54 -1.91 5.00 2.61
N LEU A 55 -1.93 4.47 3.84
CA LEU A 55 -3.15 4.09 4.56
C LEU A 55 -4.14 5.25 4.66
N THR A 56 -3.66 6.44 5.05
CA THR A 56 -4.49 7.64 5.22
C THR A 56 -5.09 8.09 3.89
N ILE A 57 -4.27 8.17 2.83
CA ILE A 57 -4.76 8.56 1.49
C ILE A 57 -5.75 7.52 0.96
N PHE A 58 -5.46 6.23 1.09
CA PHE A 58 -6.35 5.17 0.63
C PHE A 58 -7.69 5.19 1.36
N MET A 59 -7.66 5.34 2.68
CA MET A 59 -8.87 5.42 3.50
C MET A 59 -9.71 6.64 3.12
N VAL A 60 -9.11 7.83 3.06
CA VAL A 60 -9.81 9.07 2.70
C VAL A 60 -10.38 8.99 1.28
N ALA A 61 -9.61 8.49 0.31
CA ALA A 61 -10.06 8.33 -1.07
C ALA A 61 -11.29 7.41 -1.16
N ASN A 62 -11.24 6.24 -0.50
CA ASN A 62 -12.36 5.29 -0.53
C ASN A 62 -13.60 5.80 0.21
N ILE A 63 -13.44 6.52 1.33
CA ILE A 63 -14.56 7.17 2.03
C ILE A 63 -15.21 8.21 1.12
N ARG A 64 -14.41 9.08 0.47
CA ARG A 64 -14.92 10.13 -0.43
C ARG A 64 -15.64 9.53 -1.64
N ILE A 65 -15.12 8.44 -2.21
CA ILE A 65 -15.78 7.72 -3.31
C ILE A 65 -17.10 7.12 -2.84
N ALA A 66 -17.15 6.51 -1.66
CA ALA A 66 -18.37 5.93 -1.12
C ALA A 66 -19.43 6.99 -0.77
N GLN A 67 -19.03 8.15 -0.26
CA GLN A 67 -19.92 9.29 -0.03
C GLN A 67 -20.52 9.84 -1.33
N LYS A 68 -19.77 9.88 -2.42
CA LYS A 68 -20.28 10.26 -3.76
C LYS A 68 -21.35 9.31 -4.30
N GLN A 69 -21.47 8.10 -3.74
CA GLN A 69 -22.53 7.14 -4.05
C GLN A 69 -23.75 7.30 -3.12
N GLU A 70 -23.86 8.42 -2.39
CA GLU A 70 -24.96 8.69 -1.44
C GLU A 70 -25.05 7.65 -0.32
N ARG A 71 -23.96 6.92 -0.04
CA ARG A 71 -23.92 5.98 1.08
C ARG A 71 -23.89 6.74 2.40
N PRO A 72 -24.57 6.23 3.44
CA PRO A 72 -24.43 6.73 4.80
C PRO A 72 -22.95 6.78 5.23
N MET A 73 -22.56 7.82 5.96
CA MET A 73 -21.17 8.05 6.41
C MET A 73 -20.56 6.80 7.07
N VAL A 74 -21.33 6.10 7.91
CA VAL A 74 -20.88 4.89 8.60
C VAL A 74 -20.56 3.77 7.60
N GLN A 75 -21.43 3.54 6.61
CA GLN A 75 -21.17 2.55 5.56
C GLN A 75 -19.97 2.94 4.68
N ALA A 76 -19.81 4.23 4.37
CA ALA A 76 -18.66 4.74 3.62
C ALA A 76 -17.34 4.53 4.40
N ALA A 77 -17.34 4.79 5.71
CA ALA A 77 -16.22 4.54 6.60
C ALA A 77 -15.86 3.05 6.67
N MET A 78 -16.84 2.19 6.92
CA MET A 78 -16.62 0.74 6.99
C MET A 78 -16.07 0.18 5.67
N LEU A 79 -16.61 0.62 4.53
CA LEU A 79 -16.11 0.20 3.22
C LEU A 79 -14.69 0.71 2.97
N GLY A 80 -14.39 1.96 3.35
CA GLY A 80 -13.04 2.51 3.21
C GLY A 80 -12.02 1.75 4.05
N VAL A 81 -12.33 1.47 5.31
CA VAL A 81 -11.48 0.66 6.20
C VAL A 81 -11.27 -0.74 5.63
N PHE A 82 -12.35 -1.39 5.16
CA PHE A 82 -12.27 -2.73 4.59
C PHE A 82 -11.38 -2.79 3.34
N ILE A 83 -11.57 -1.86 2.38
CA ILE A 83 -10.76 -1.82 1.16
C ILE A 83 -9.29 -1.52 1.48
N THR A 84 -9.03 -0.57 2.38
CA THR A 84 -7.67 -0.27 2.83
C THR A 84 -7.00 -1.46 3.51
N PHE A 85 -7.74 -2.23 4.32
CA PHE A 85 -7.24 -3.45 4.94
C PHE A 85 -6.90 -4.53 3.91
N VAL A 86 -7.77 -4.75 2.92
CA VAL A 86 -7.52 -5.68 1.80
C VAL A 86 -6.26 -5.27 1.02
N TRP A 87 -6.10 -3.98 0.72
CA TRP A 87 -4.89 -3.45 0.08
C TRP A 87 -3.65 -3.73 0.92
N PHE A 88 -3.68 -3.41 2.21
CA PHE A 88 -2.56 -3.63 3.12
C PHE A 88 -2.12 -5.10 3.19
N VAL A 89 -3.09 -6.02 3.38
CA VAL A 89 -2.82 -7.46 3.42
C VAL A 89 -2.24 -7.95 2.09
N THR A 90 -2.77 -7.48 0.96
CA THR A 90 -2.26 -7.87 -0.35
C THR A 90 -0.83 -7.37 -0.55
N CYS A 91 -0.53 -6.13 -0.19
CA CYS A 91 0.84 -5.60 -0.23
C CYS A 91 1.79 -6.43 0.63
N LEU A 92 1.40 -6.80 1.86
CA LEU A 92 2.21 -7.67 2.72
C LEU A 92 2.46 -9.05 2.08
N ILE A 93 1.45 -9.66 1.47
CA ILE A 93 1.59 -10.96 0.81
C ILE A 93 2.54 -10.86 -0.39
N VAL A 94 2.41 -9.81 -1.22
CA VAL A 94 3.25 -9.67 -2.41
C VAL A 94 4.69 -9.32 -2.04
N VAL A 95 4.89 -8.35 -1.13
CA VAL A 95 6.24 -7.98 -0.65
C VAL A 95 6.89 -9.15 0.08
N GLY A 96 6.16 -9.82 0.98
CA GLY A 96 6.66 -11.00 1.69
C GLY A 96 6.94 -12.19 0.76
N GLY A 97 6.12 -12.37 -0.28
CA GLY A 97 6.37 -13.35 -1.33
C GLY A 97 7.63 -13.04 -2.13
N MET A 98 7.81 -11.79 -2.56
CA MET A 98 9.03 -11.32 -3.21
C MET A 98 10.25 -11.52 -2.32
N HIS A 99 10.15 -11.20 -1.03
CA HIS A 99 11.23 -11.38 -0.08
C HIS A 99 11.70 -12.84 0.02
N LEU A 100 10.74 -13.78 0.09
CA LEU A 100 11.02 -15.22 0.10
C LEU A 100 11.64 -15.70 -1.23
N GLU A 101 11.14 -15.22 -2.37
CA GLU A 101 11.69 -15.54 -3.69
C GLU A 101 13.11 -15.00 -3.90
N LEU A 102 13.42 -13.85 -3.29
CA LEU A 102 14.75 -13.23 -3.30
C LEU A 102 15.73 -13.86 -2.29
N GLY A 103 15.31 -14.93 -1.61
CA GLY A 103 16.17 -15.75 -0.75
C GLY A 103 16.24 -15.28 0.70
N GLY A 104 15.27 -14.49 1.17
CA GLY A 104 15.13 -14.12 2.59
C GLY A 104 16.26 -13.22 3.11
N LYS A 105 16.97 -12.52 2.22
CA LYS A 105 18.07 -11.62 2.58
C LYS A 105 17.49 -10.24 2.92
N LEU A 106 17.16 -10.06 4.19
CA LEU A 106 17.08 -8.78 4.89
C LEU A 106 18.11 -8.84 6.01
#